data_AF-A0A1M5F302-F1
#
_entry.id   AF-A0A1M5F302-F1
#
_cell.length_a   1.000
_cell.length_b   1.000
_cell.length_c   1.000
_cell.angle_alpha   90.00
_cell.angle_beta   90.00
_cell.angle_gamma   90.00
#
_symmetry.space_group_name_H-M   'P 1'
#
loop_
_entity.id
_entity.type
_entity.pdbx_description
1 polymer ?
#
loop_
_entity_poly.entity_id
_entity_poly.type
_entity_poly.pdbx_seq_one_letter_code
_entity_poly.pdbx_strand_id
1 'polypeptide(L)'
;MKIRDTQTARNRLKQKVSVFLYGLFEGVEKTATTHRMAYLKTRFQSIGTFVRIDPTVRIEGPKGLSIANNVHIGRDCHLRADGGLWIGENTHISRNVTIYSSDHRFRDAEALPYDNSRAWKPVAIHANVWIGINVCILPGVTIGEGAIIAMGSVIAKDVPPFAIVGPQPFRMLGERDSEHYREIQAERHFGGQDGRLLPLSTVSGYRPSGRSAPPDICFVASTGRSGSTTISDVLSADATIVARHEPRLQLVKLSTDYLHGEISESEITERLGEMILDRSHFDACKTYLESDQKYFNLIGPLCRILPEAKFIWLVRSGIDVVASGMGRSWFADPSHKNWDVVHWYFHTYRPRGDLAGAMSPEEWQAAGPFERNCWYWDFVNRRIRADLADLPKTRKMFMRLEDMSDRLSDLQTFLGTGHSALKSKESNTALHAKHHVAHWTEQERAIFSRRCGPLMAELYPEAHW
;
A
#
# COMPACT_ATOMS: atom_id res chain seq x y z
N MET A 1 36.83 -26.55 60.69
CA MET A 1 35.38 -26.33 60.46
C MET A 1 35.03 -24.95 59.88
N LYS A 2 35.74 -23.85 60.17
CA LYS A 2 35.43 -22.48 59.68
C LYS A 2 35.64 -22.20 58.17
N ILE A 3 36.43 -22.98 57.44
CA ILE A 3 36.79 -22.69 56.02
C ILE A 3 35.71 -23.18 55.02
N ARG A 4 34.93 -24.22 55.35
CA ARG A 4 33.83 -24.70 54.50
C ARG A 4 32.62 -23.75 54.51
N ASP A 5 32.42 -23.03 55.59
CA ASP A 5 31.29 -22.13 55.80
C ASP A 5 31.44 -20.83 54.99
N THR A 6 32.67 -20.31 54.91
CA THR A 6 32.99 -19.12 54.10
C THR A 6 32.90 -19.36 52.60
N GLN A 7 33.28 -20.55 52.10
CA GLN A 7 33.15 -20.91 50.69
C GLN A 7 31.67 -21.02 50.29
N THR A 8 30.84 -21.59 51.16
CA THR A 8 29.39 -21.75 50.95
C THR A 8 28.67 -20.41 50.98
N ALA A 9 29.03 -19.52 51.91
CA ALA A 9 28.54 -18.14 51.96
C ALA A 9 28.93 -17.34 50.71
N ARG A 10 30.18 -17.48 50.23
CA ARG A 10 30.67 -16.82 49.01
C ARG A 10 29.94 -17.30 47.76
N ASN A 11 29.64 -18.60 47.65
CA ASN A 11 28.87 -19.15 46.53
C ASN A 11 27.40 -18.66 46.53
N ARG A 12 26.76 -18.59 47.70
CA ARG A 12 25.41 -18.01 47.84
C ARG A 12 25.40 -16.52 47.47
N LEU A 13 26.42 -15.78 47.88
CA LEU A 13 26.56 -14.36 47.50
C LEU A 13 26.75 -14.20 45.99
N LYS A 14 27.63 -14.99 45.37
CA LYS A 14 27.81 -15.01 43.90
C LYS A 14 26.50 -15.31 43.18
N GLN A 15 25.76 -16.33 43.60
CA GLN A 15 24.46 -16.67 43.01
C GLN A 15 23.45 -15.52 43.12
N LYS A 16 23.35 -14.89 44.29
CA LYS A 16 22.47 -13.72 44.49
C LYS A 16 22.86 -12.54 43.59
N VAL A 17 24.15 -12.24 43.48
CA VAL A 17 24.67 -11.19 42.59
C VAL A 17 24.40 -11.53 41.13
N SER A 18 24.62 -12.78 40.70
CA SER A 18 24.33 -13.21 39.33
C SER A 18 22.85 -13.09 38.98
N VAL A 19 21.94 -13.53 39.86
CA VAL A 19 20.49 -13.37 39.65
C VAL A 19 20.09 -11.90 39.58
N PHE A 20 20.67 -11.06 40.45
CA PHE A 20 20.43 -9.62 40.42
C PHE A 20 20.93 -8.96 39.12
N LEU A 21 22.15 -9.25 38.70
CA LEU A 21 22.73 -8.73 37.45
C LEU A 21 21.96 -9.20 36.22
N TYR A 22 21.54 -10.47 36.23
CA TYR A 22 20.69 -11.03 35.16
C TYR A 22 19.35 -10.30 35.09
N GLY A 23 18.67 -10.09 36.22
CA GLY A 23 17.42 -9.32 36.26
C GLY A 23 17.60 -7.86 35.82
N LEU A 24 18.74 -7.23 36.16
CA LEU A 24 19.08 -5.89 35.67
C LEU A 24 19.24 -5.89 34.15
N PHE A 25 19.97 -6.87 33.60
CA PHE A 25 20.19 -7.01 32.16
C PHE A 25 18.89 -7.24 31.41
N GLU A 26 18.04 -8.18 31.86
CA GLU A 26 16.71 -8.41 31.29
C GLU A 26 15.84 -7.15 31.35
N GLY A 27 15.92 -6.38 32.44
CA GLY A 27 15.21 -5.11 32.58
C GLY A 27 15.64 -4.07 31.55
N VAL A 28 16.95 -3.93 31.32
CA VAL A 28 17.52 -3.04 30.30
C VAL A 28 17.10 -3.48 28.89
N GLU A 29 17.22 -4.77 28.57
CA GLU A 29 16.85 -5.32 27.26
C GLU A 29 15.35 -5.17 26.98
N LYS A 30 14.50 -5.44 27.95
CA LYS A 30 13.04 -5.24 27.85
C LYS A 30 12.69 -3.77 27.61
N THR A 31 13.39 -2.86 28.28
CA THR A 31 13.18 -1.42 28.09
C THR A 31 13.61 -0.99 26.69
N ALA A 32 14.79 -1.42 26.24
CA ALA A 32 15.31 -1.12 24.91
C ALA A 32 14.41 -1.66 23.79
N THR A 33 13.95 -2.91 23.89
CA THR A 33 13.03 -3.53 22.91
C THR A 33 11.67 -2.83 22.87
N THR A 34 11.14 -2.42 24.03
CA THR A 34 9.89 -1.66 24.12
C THR A 34 10.02 -0.28 23.44
N HIS A 35 11.09 0.46 23.71
CA HIS A 35 11.34 1.74 23.05
C HIS A 35 11.55 1.59 21.55
N ARG A 36 12.28 0.56 21.11
CA ARG A 36 12.45 0.24 19.67
C ARG A 36 11.10 0.00 19.01
N MET A 37 10.22 -0.79 19.63
CA MET A 37 8.89 -1.07 19.08
C MET A 37 8.02 0.20 19.05
N ALA A 38 8.05 1.02 20.09
CA ALA A 38 7.35 2.31 20.11
C ALA A 38 7.83 3.22 18.96
N TYR A 39 9.14 3.31 18.74
CA TYR A 39 9.72 4.03 17.61
C TYR A 39 9.27 3.46 16.26
N LEU A 40 9.34 2.14 16.08
CA LEU A 40 8.93 1.48 14.83
C LEU A 40 7.47 1.74 14.48
N LYS A 41 6.56 1.72 15.46
CA LYS A 41 5.14 2.04 15.26
C LYS A 41 4.91 3.41 14.64
N THR A 42 5.76 4.41 14.94
CA THR A 42 5.69 5.75 14.30
C THR A 42 6.07 5.75 12.82
N ARG A 43 6.70 4.67 12.36
CA ARG A 43 7.21 4.50 10.99
C ARG A 43 6.32 3.58 10.15
N PHE A 44 5.29 3.00 10.75
CA PHE A 44 4.34 2.17 10.03
C PHE A 44 3.58 3.01 9.01
N GLN A 45 3.17 2.37 7.91
CA GLN A 45 2.30 3.01 6.93
C GLN A 45 0.96 3.37 7.57
N SER A 46 0.41 2.47 8.39
CA SER A 46 -0.76 2.71 9.23
C SER A 46 -0.82 1.72 10.40
N ILE A 47 -1.43 2.14 11.50
CA ILE A 47 -1.69 1.28 12.66
C ILE A 47 -3.05 1.60 13.27
N GLY A 48 -3.86 0.56 13.49
CA GLY A 48 -5.16 0.66 14.15
C GLY A 48 -5.06 0.73 15.68
N THR A 49 -6.21 0.59 16.32
CA THR A 49 -6.37 0.58 17.78
C THR A 49 -6.32 -0.85 18.33
N PHE A 50 -6.00 -1.00 19.63
CA PHE A 50 -5.88 -2.30 20.29
C PHE A 50 -4.85 -3.26 19.66
N VAL A 51 -3.89 -2.71 18.92
CA VAL A 51 -2.78 -3.45 18.31
C VAL A 51 -1.72 -3.79 19.37
N ARG A 52 -1.50 -5.09 19.56
CA ARG A 52 -0.53 -5.65 20.49
C ARG A 52 0.57 -6.35 19.71
N ILE A 53 1.78 -5.82 19.79
CA ILE A 53 2.97 -6.39 19.15
C ILE A 53 3.96 -6.64 20.28
N ASP A 54 4.40 -7.87 20.42
CA ASP A 54 5.42 -8.20 21.40
C ASP A 54 6.73 -7.44 21.10
N PRO A 55 7.41 -6.85 22.10
CA PRO A 55 8.67 -6.12 21.89
C PRO A 55 9.78 -6.92 21.19
N THR A 56 9.74 -8.26 21.22
CA THR A 56 10.76 -9.09 20.55
C THR A 56 10.57 -9.21 19.04
N VAL A 57 9.43 -8.80 18.49
CA VAL A 57 9.14 -8.87 17.04
C VAL A 57 10.14 -8.04 16.23
N ARG A 58 10.77 -8.66 15.24
CA ARG A 58 11.70 -8.01 14.31
C ARG A 58 10.92 -7.51 13.10
N ILE A 59 11.08 -6.23 12.76
CA ILE A 59 10.38 -5.58 11.65
C ILE A 59 11.42 -4.91 10.76
N GLU A 60 11.49 -5.36 9.51
CA GLU A 60 12.25 -4.73 8.43
C GLU A 60 11.28 -4.05 7.46
N GLY A 61 11.64 -2.88 6.93
CA GLY A 61 10.77 -2.11 6.04
C GLY A 61 9.47 -1.61 6.70
N PRO A 62 9.52 -0.98 7.90
CA PRO A 62 8.31 -0.59 8.64
C PRO A 62 7.37 0.33 7.84
N LYS A 63 7.88 1.14 6.91
CA LYS A 63 7.08 2.03 6.06
C LYS A 63 6.12 1.32 5.10
N GLY A 64 6.33 0.01 4.86
CA GLY A 64 5.42 -0.81 4.06
C GLY A 64 4.47 -1.66 4.91
N LEU A 65 4.45 -1.48 6.24
CA LEU A 65 3.62 -2.26 7.16
C LEU A 65 2.34 -1.48 7.53
N SER A 66 1.19 -2.09 7.26
CA SER A 66 -0.13 -1.64 7.67
C SER A 66 -0.80 -2.67 8.57
N ILE A 67 -1.28 -2.23 9.74
CA ILE A 67 -1.95 -3.10 10.71
C ILE A 67 -3.30 -2.49 11.12
N ALA A 68 -4.38 -3.27 11.05
CA ALA A 68 -5.73 -2.86 11.41
C ALA A 68 -6.00 -2.98 12.94
N ASN A 69 -7.27 -2.96 13.36
CA ASN A 69 -7.66 -2.99 14.77
C ASN A 69 -7.55 -4.38 15.40
N ASN A 70 -7.32 -4.44 16.71
CA ASN A 70 -7.29 -5.68 17.49
C ASN A 70 -6.39 -6.78 16.90
N VAL A 71 -5.26 -6.38 16.34
CA VAL A 71 -4.25 -7.34 15.86
C VAL A 71 -3.33 -7.72 17.01
N HIS A 72 -3.07 -9.02 17.15
CA HIS A 72 -2.07 -9.54 18.09
C HIS A 72 -0.93 -10.18 17.31
N ILE A 73 0.31 -9.77 17.60
CA ILE A 73 1.52 -10.39 17.05
C ILE A 73 2.37 -10.90 18.21
N GLY A 74 2.47 -12.22 18.28
CA GLY A 74 3.19 -12.94 19.32
C GLY A 74 4.71 -12.78 19.22
N ARG A 75 5.38 -13.29 20.25
CA ARG A 75 6.85 -13.24 20.40
C ARG A 75 7.59 -13.78 19.18
N ASP A 76 8.75 -13.18 18.95
CA ASP A 76 9.82 -13.69 18.08
C ASP A 76 9.40 -13.84 16.61
N CYS A 77 8.37 -13.10 16.18
CA CYS A 77 8.03 -13.01 14.77
C CYS A 77 9.05 -12.17 14.01
N HIS A 78 9.24 -12.50 12.73
CA HIS A 78 10.04 -11.72 11.79
C HIS A 78 9.15 -11.25 10.65
N LEU A 79 8.92 -9.93 10.58
CA LEU A 79 8.14 -9.29 9.54
C LEU A 79 9.06 -8.50 8.63
N ARG A 80 9.27 -8.98 7.41
CA ARG A 80 9.98 -8.25 6.37
C ARG A 80 8.94 -7.64 5.42
N ALA A 81 8.62 -6.36 5.66
CA ALA A 81 7.54 -5.61 5.01
C ALA A 81 8.02 -4.64 3.92
N ASP A 82 9.27 -4.79 3.46
CA ASP A 82 9.88 -3.92 2.47
C ASP A 82 9.18 -3.94 1.11
N GLY A 83 8.54 -5.05 0.72
CA GLY A 83 7.65 -5.09 -0.45
C GLY A 83 6.16 -4.85 -0.15
N GLY A 84 5.81 -4.45 1.08
CA GLY A 84 4.43 -4.23 1.53
C GLY A 84 3.84 -5.40 2.31
N LEU A 85 3.30 -5.15 3.50
CA LEU A 85 2.62 -6.14 4.35
C LEU A 85 1.38 -5.50 4.98
N TRP A 86 0.21 -6.08 4.68
CA TRP A 86 -1.05 -5.65 5.27
C TRP A 86 -1.63 -6.75 6.17
N ILE A 87 -2.06 -6.37 7.37
CA ILE A 87 -2.66 -7.26 8.37
C ILE A 87 -4.00 -6.68 8.81
N GLY A 88 -5.08 -7.37 8.43
CA GLY A 88 -6.47 -7.05 8.69
C GLY A 88 -6.87 -7.27 10.15
N GLU A 89 -8.05 -6.76 10.50
CA GLU A 89 -8.48 -6.63 11.90
C GLU A 89 -8.77 -7.98 12.58
N ASN A 90 -8.75 -7.99 13.91
CA ASN A 90 -8.97 -9.19 14.74
C ASN A 90 -8.05 -10.36 14.39
N THR A 91 -6.95 -10.10 13.68
CA THR A 91 -6.00 -11.13 13.26
C THR A 91 -5.06 -11.45 14.41
N HIS A 92 -4.95 -12.74 14.71
CA HIS A 92 -4.08 -13.24 15.77
C HIS A 92 -2.94 -14.04 15.15
N ILE A 93 -1.74 -13.47 15.22
CA ILE A 93 -0.49 -14.09 14.80
C ILE A 93 0.21 -14.62 16.05
N SER A 94 0.42 -15.93 16.08
CA SER A 94 1.08 -16.58 17.21
C SER A 94 2.60 -16.31 17.22
N ARG A 95 3.36 -17.14 17.93
CA ARG A 95 4.81 -16.96 18.13
C ARG A 95 5.62 -17.50 16.94
N ASN A 96 6.80 -16.92 16.74
CA ASN A 96 7.80 -17.39 15.79
C ASN A 96 7.26 -17.52 14.35
N VAL A 97 6.45 -16.55 13.92
CA VAL A 97 5.95 -16.48 12.54
C VAL A 97 6.91 -15.63 11.71
N THR A 98 7.25 -16.12 10.52
CA THR A 98 8.09 -15.39 9.55
C THR A 98 7.26 -15.00 8.34
N ILE A 99 7.28 -13.71 8.00
CA ILE A 99 6.55 -13.17 6.84
C ILE A 99 7.51 -12.34 6.02
N TYR A 100 7.65 -12.68 4.75
CA TYR A 100 8.45 -11.91 3.80
C TYR A 100 7.54 -11.37 2.71
N SER A 101 7.67 -10.08 2.39
CA SER A 101 7.04 -9.47 1.22
C SER A 101 8.04 -9.12 0.11
N SER A 102 9.25 -9.67 0.18
CA SER A 102 10.26 -9.54 -0.86
C SER A 102 11.15 -10.76 -0.94
N ASP A 103 11.75 -10.94 -2.12
CA ASP A 103 12.69 -12.00 -2.42
C ASP A 103 13.89 -11.42 -3.20
N HIS A 104 14.96 -12.19 -3.35
CA HIS A 104 16.04 -11.86 -4.28
C HIS A 104 15.65 -12.25 -5.71
N ARG A 105 16.00 -11.42 -6.70
CA ARG A 105 15.90 -11.89 -8.09
C ARG A 105 17.10 -12.79 -8.35
N PHE A 106 16.82 -13.97 -8.90
CA PHE A 106 17.86 -14.94 -9.26
C PHE A 106 17.76 -15.38 -10.73
N ARG A 107 16.59 -15.21 -11.39
CA ARG A 107 16.38 -15.65 -12.78
C ARG A 107 17.08 -14.77 -13.81
N ASP A 108 17.07 -13.46 -13.59
CA ASP A 108 17.67 -12.45 -14.49
C ASP A 108 18.79 -11.68 -13.78
N ALA A 109 19.43 -12.31 -12.78
CA ALA A 109 20.43 -11.67 -11.94
C ALA A 109 21.79 -11.62 -12.63
N GLU A 110 22.53 -10.54 -12.39
CA GLU A 110 23.90 -10.37 -12.89
C GLU A 110 24.94 -11.21 -12.11
N ALA A 111 24.56 -11.79 -10.97
CA ALA A 111 25.45 -12.56 -10.11
C ALA A 111 24.74 -13.78 -9.49
N LEU A 112 25.54 -14.80 -9.15
CA LEU A 112 25.10 -15.99 -8.41
C LEU A 112 25.47 -15.88 -6.91
N PRO A 113 24.61 -16.36 -5.97
CA PRO A 113 23.29 -16.94 -6.23
C PRO A 113 22.21 -15.90 -6.61
N TYR A 114 22.49 -14.61 -6.38
CA TYR A 114 21.69 -13.46 -6.79
C TYR A 114 22.55 -12.19 -6.70
N ASP A 115 22.12 -11.10 -7.35
CA ASP A 115 22.73 -9.77 -7.25
C ASP A 115 22.02 -8.89 -6.20
N ASN A 116 22.25 -7.57 -6.22
CA ASN A 116 21.61 -6.63 -5.28
C ASN A 116 20.16 -6.27 -5.67
N SER A 117 19.59 -6.90 -6.69
CA SER A 117 18.20 -6.68 -7.10
C SER A 117 17.23 -7.55 -6.30
N ARG A 118 15.98 -7.07 -6.19
CA ARG A 118 14.94 -7.68 -5.37
C ARG A 118 13.63 -7.78 -6.14
N ALA A 119 12.86 -8.81 -5.83
CA ALA A 119 11.50 -9.00 -6.28
C ALA A 119 10.56 -8.62 -5.12
N TRP A 120 9.91 -7.46 -5.22
CA TRP A 120 8.90 -7.04 -4.25
C TRP A 120 7.58 -7.74 -4.57
N LYS A 121 7.02 -8.42 -3.57
CA LYS A 121 5.80 -9.22 -3.69
C LYS A 121 4.98 -9.02 -2.41
N PRO A 122 4.07 -8.02 -2.40
CA PRO A 122 3.29 -7.67 -1.21
C PRO A 122 2.58 -8.89 -0.60
N VAL A 123 2.42 -8.90 0.72
CA VAL A 123 1.63 -9.92 1.43
C VAL A 123 0.40 -9.25 2.04
N ALA A 124 -0.75 -9.89 1.90
CA ALA A 124 -2.01 -9.44 2.48
C ALA A 124 -2.59 -10.52 3.39
N ILE A 125 -2.96 -10.15 4.62
CA ILE A 125 -3.63 -11.02 5.56
C ILE A 125 -4.95 -10.34 5.92
N HIS A 126 -6.08 -10.91 5.54
CA HIS A 126 -7.41 -10.32 5.75
C HIS A 126 -7.90 -10.44 7.20
N ALA A 127 -9.11 -9.94 7.45
CA ALA A 127 -9.70 -9.86 8.79
C ALA A 127 -9.94 -11.25 9.40
N ASN A 128 -9.93 -11.30 10.73
CA ASN A 128 -10.26 -12.47 11.56
C ASN A 128 -9.42 -13.72 11.25
N VAL A 129 -8.20 -13.54 10.74
CA VAL A 129 -7.28 -14.64 10.43
C VAL A 129 -6.58 -15.11 11.71
N TRP A 130 -6.42 -16.42 11.85
CA TRP A 130 -5.64 -17.00 12.93
C TRP A 130 -4.41 -17.73 12.37
N ILE A 131 -3.22 -17.24 12.72
CA ILE A 131 -1.94 -17.82 12.30
C ILE A 131 -1.28 -18.52 13.48
N GLY A 132 -1.11 -19.84 13.36
CA GLY A 132 -0.47 -20.70 14.34
C GLY A 132 1.02 -20.42 14.53
N ILE A 133 1.61 -21.12 15.50
CA ILE A 133 3.04 -20.98 15.87
C ILE A 133 3.92 -21.53 14.74
N ASN A 134 5.12 -20.98 14.55
CA ASN A 134 6.11 -21.50 13.58
C ASN A 134 5.60 -21.54 12.12
N VAL A 135 4.80 -20.56 11.71
CA VAL A 135 4.32 -20.44 10.33
C VAL A 135 5.26 -19.56 9.51
N CYS A 136 5.53 -19.96 8.26
CA CYS A 136 6.24 -19.14 7.28
C CYS A 136 5.29 -18.72 6.15
N ILE A 137 5.22 -17.44 5.84
CA ILE A 137 4.42 -16.89 4.73
C ILE A 137 5.38 -16.29 3.70
N LEU A 138 5.28 -16.80 2.47
CA LEU A 138 6.15 -16.38 1.37
C LEU A 138 5.68 -15.07 0.73
N PRO A 139 6.58 -14.37 0.02
CA PRO A 139 6.25 -13.15 -0.70
C PRO A 139 5.16 -13.34 -1.76
N GLY A 140 4.19 -12.43 -1.79
CA GLY A 140 3.12 -12.40 -2.79
C GLY A 140 1.84 -13.10 -2.37
N VAL A 141 1.78 -13.68 -1.16
CA VAL A 141 0.63 -14.43 -0.67
C VAL A 141 -0.47 -13.51 -0.15
N THR A 142 -1.71 -13.83 -0.51
CA THR A 142 -2.93 -13.32 0.14
C THR A 142 -3.59 -14.39 0.99
N ILE A 143 -3.85 -14.11 2.26
CA ILE A 143 -4.60 -14.97 3.19
C ILE A 143 -5.99 -14.39 3.41
N GLY A 144 -7.01 -15.06 2.89
CA GLY A 144 -8.41 -14.64 2.89
C GLY A 144 -9.03 -14.51 4.28
N GLU A 145 -10.13 -13.77 4.35
CA GLU A 145 -10.84 -13.43 5.59
C GLU A 145 -11.25 -14.69 6.36
N GLY A 146 -11.07 -14.68 7.68
CA GLY A 146 -11.48 -15.77 8.57
C GLY A 146 -10.61 -17.03 8.48
N ALA A 147 -9.62 -17.09 7.59
CA ALA A 147 -8.78 -18.27 7.40
C ALA A 147 -7.99 -18.64 8.67
N ILE A 148 -7.71 -19.94 8.83
CA ILE A 148 -6.91 -20.47 9.93
C ILE A 148 -5.70 -21.20 9.37
N ILE A 149 -4.51 -20.77 9.77
CA ILE A 149 -3.25 -21.39 9.41
C ILE A 149 -2.74 -22.20 10.60
N ALA A 150 -2.75 -23.52 10.49
CA ALA A 150 -2.24 -24.39 11.55
C ALA A 150 -0.72 -24.21 11.73
N MET A 151 -0.26 -24.49 12.95
CA MET A 151 1.15 -24.33 13.32
C MET A 151 2.10 -25.13 12.42
N GLY A 152 3.31 -24.63 12.21
CA GLY A 152 4.35 -25.31 11.42
C GLY A 152 4.13 -25.27 9.91
N SER A 153 3.15 -24.52 9.41
CA SER A 153 2.83 -24.45 7.98
C SER A 153 3.77 -23.52 7.21
N VAL A 154 4.03 -23.87 5.94
CA VAL A 154 4.66 -22.97 4.96
C VAL A 154 3.62 -22.59 3.91
N ILE A 155 3.25 -21.32 3.87
CA ILE A 155 2.23 -20.78 2.98
C ILE A 155 2.91 -20.13 1.78
N ALA A 156 2.85 -20.82 0.65
CA ALA A 156 3.49 -20.44 -0.61
C ALA A 156 2.50 -19.98 -1.70
N LYS A 157 1.19 -20.05 -1.40
CA LYS A 157 0.09 -19.68 -2.30
C LYS A 157 -1.01 -19.02 -1.50
N ASP A 158 -1.88 -18.30 -2.19
CA ASP A 158 -3.07 -17.70 -1.60
C ASP A 158 -3.92 -18.73 -0.86
N VAL A 159 -4.48 -18.30 0.27
CA VAL A 159 -5.38 -19.10 1.09
C VAL A 159 -6.79 -18.52 0.94
N PRO A 160 -7.78 -19.31 0.50
CA PRO A 160 -9.15 -18.83 0.36
C PRO A 160 -9.75 -18.33 1.70
N PRO A 161 -10.75 -17.43 1.65
CA PRO A 161 -11.52 -17.08 2.84
C PRO A 161 -12.09 -18.32 3.54
N PHE A 162 -12.16 -18.27 4.87
CA PHE A 162 -12.67 -19.32 5.76
C PHE A 162 -11.91 -20.65 5.73
N ALA A 163 -10.91 -20.82 4.85
CA ALA A 163 -10.15 -22.05 4.75
C ALA A 163 -9.30 -22.29 6.01
N ILE A 164 -9.23 -23.55 6.42
CA ILE A 164 -8.36 -24.05 7.47
C ILE A 164 -7.26 -24.86 6.78
N VAL A 165 -6.01 -24.43 6.85
CA VAL A 165 -4.88 -25.09 6.19
C VAL A 165 -3.82 -25.49 7.20
N GLY A 166 -3.03 -26.52 6.90
CA GLY A 166 -1.98 -26.99 7.81
C GLY A 166 -0.75 -27.60 7.14
N PRO A 167 0.22 -28.08 7.93
CA PRO A 167 1.49 -28.61 7.42
C PRO A 167 1.37 -30.00 6.79
N GLN A 168 2.20 -30.25 5.74
CA GLN A 168 2.54 -31.53 5.06
C GLN A 168 1.43 -32.30 4.30
N PRO A 169 1.67 -32.59 2.99
CA PRO A 169 1.83 -31.56 1.95
C PRO A 169 0.66 -30.55 2.03
N PHE A 170 0.88 -29.26 1.74
CA PHE A 170 -0.11 -28.17 1.84
C PHE A 170 -1.53 -28.65 1.54
N ARG A 171 -2.34 -28.84 2.59
CA ARG A 171 -3.68 -29.43 2.49
C ARG A 171 -4.67 -28.56 3.23
N MET A 172 -5.81 -28.34 2.60
CA MET A 172 -7.00 -27.82 3.25
C MET A 172 -7.48 -28.86 4.26
N LEU A 173 -7.37 -28.53 5.54
CA LEU A 173 -7.84 -29.34 6.66
C LEU A 173 -9.36 -29.26 6.82
N GLY A 174 -9.95 -28.15 6.39
CA GLY A 174 -11.39 -27.90 6.43
C GLY A 174 -11.69 -26.44 6.12
N GLU A 175 -12.91 -26.04 6.42
CA GLU A 175 -13.39 -24.67 6.27
C GLU A 175 -14.19 -24.29 7.51
N ARG A 176 -14.22 -23.00 7.85
CA ARG A 176 -15.12 -22.48 8.88
C ARG A 176 -16.53 -22.43 8.31
N ASP A 177 -17.51 -22.64 9.18
CA ASP A 177 -18.91 -22.37 8.85
C ASP A 177 -19.10 -20.88 8.54
N SER A 178 -19.35 -20.59 7.26
CA SER A 178 -19.48 -19.21 6.77
C SER A 178 -20.77 -18.52 7.23
N GLU A 179 -21.83 -19.26 7.54
CA GLU A 179 -23.09 -18.68 8.05
C GLU A 179 -22.88 -18.25 9.49
N HIS A 180 -22.42 -19.17 10.33
CA HIS A 180 -22.10 -18.88 11.72
C HIS A 180 -21.04 -17.77 11.86
N TYR A 181 -20.03 -17.76 10.99
CA TYR A 181 -19.05 -16.68 10.94
C TYR A 181 -19.69 -15.32 10.70
N ARG A 182 -20.59 -15.21 9.72
CA ARG A 182 -21.27 -13.95 9.37
C ARG A 182 -22.19 -13.48 10.49
N GLU A 183 -22.84 -14.39 11.21
CA GLU A 183 -23.64 -14.08 12.40
C GLU A 183 -22.77 -13.45 13.51
N ILE A 184 -21.68 -14.12 13.90
CA ILE A 184 -20.73 -13.60 14.91
C ILE A 184 -20.15 -12.25 14.47
N GLN A 185 -19.83 -12.09 13.19
CA GLN A 185 -19.34 -10.84 12.62
C GLN A 185 -20.39 -9.72 12.77
N ALA A 186 -21.64 -10.00 12.43
CA ALA A 186 -22.74 -9.04 12.53
C ALA A 186 -23.01 -8.60 13.98
N GLU A 187 -22.89 -9.54 14.93
CA GLU A 187 -22.98 -9.28 16.37
C GLU A 187 -21.72 -8.60 16.95
N ARG A 188 -20.65 -8.53 16.17
CA ARG A 188 -19.35 -7.95 16.54
C ARG A 188 -18.69 -8.66 17.73
N HIS A 189 -18.86 -9.97 17.80
CA HIS A 189 -18.33 -10.82 18.86
C HIS A 189 -16.88 -11.24 18.55
N PHE A 190 -15.92 -10.36 18.86
CA PHE A 190 -14.49 -10.59 18.59
C PHE A 190 -13.69 -10.99 19.83
N GLY A 191 -12.78 -11.93 19.65
CA GLY A 191 -11.80 -12.33 20.65
C GLY A 191 -10.68 -11.28 20.80
N GLY A 192 -10.37 -10.90 22.03
CA GLY A 192 -9.28 -10.02 22.41
C GLY A 192 -8.09 -10.78 22.98
N GLN A 193 -7.59 -10.37 24.13
CA GLN A 193 -6.49 -11.07 24.78
C GLN A 193 -6.90 -12.48 25.23
N ASP A 194 -6.11 -13.48 24.85
CA ASP A 194 -6.32 -14.89 25.18
C ASP A 194 -7.71 -15.40 24.77
N GLY A 195 -8.28 -14.84 23.70
CA GLY A 195 -9.60 -15.21 23.17
C GLY A 195 -10.78 -14.70 23.99
N ARG A 196 -10.55 -13.89 25.04
CA ARG A 196 -11.64 -13.28 25.82
C ARG A 196 -12.45 -12.33 24.95
N LEU A 197 -13.78 -12.43 25.02
CA LEU A 197 -14.68 -11.55 24.27
C LEU A 197 -14.40 -10.09 24.61
N LEU A 198 -14.22 -9.27 23.57
CA LEU A 198 -14.08 -7.83 23.75
C LEU A 198 -15.43 -7.22 24.14
N PRO A 199 -15.47 -6.28 25.11
CA PRO A 199 -16.70 -5.59 25.45
C PRO A 199 -17.28 -4.89 24.22
N LEU A 200 -18.59 -4.94 24.03
CA LEU A 200 -19.23 -4.21 22.94
C LEU A 200 -18.93 -2.71 22.98
N SER A 201 -18.62 -2.10 24.12
CA SER A 201 -18.15 -0.71 24.21
C SER A 201 -16.75 -0.49 23.62
N THR A 202 -15.89 -1.50 23.70
CA THR A 202 -14.58 -1.51 23.06
C THR A 202 -14.74 -1.70 21.55
N VAL A 203 -15.57 -2.67 21.18
CA VAL A 203 -15.82 -3.01 19.77
C VAL A 203 -16.71 -1.98 19.09
N SER A 204 -17.58 -1.25 19.79
CA SER A 204 -18.44 -0.20 19.20
C SER A 204 -17.63 1.03 18.79
N GLY A 205 -16.50 1.26 19.47
CA GLY A 205 -15.46 2.18 19.04
C GLY A 205 -14.56 1.59 17.94
N TYR A 206 -14.58 0.26 17.73
CA TYR A 206 -14.01 -0.30 16.50
C TYR A 206 -14.89 0.16 15.37
N ARG A 207 -14.26 0.49 14.26
CA ARG A 207 -15.05 0.83 13.09
C ARG A 207 -15.58 -0.47 12.51
N PRO A 208 -16.85 -0.52 12.06
CA PRO A 208 -17.50 -1.77 11.69
C PRO A 208 -16.62 -2.59 10.73
N SER A 209 -16.35 -3.84 11.08
CA SER A 209 -15.78 -4.82 10.15
C SER A 209 -16.90 -5.39 9.29
N GLY A 210 -16.64 -5.59 8.00
CA GLY A 210 -17.62 -6.07 7.03
C GLY A 210 -17.64 -5.20 5.78
N ARG A 211 -17.80 -5.85 4.62
CA ARG A 211 -17.81 -5.25 3.27
C ARG A 211 -18.89 -4.16 3.17
N SER A 212 -18.60 -2.94 3.61
CA SER A 212 -19.52 -1.81 3.55
C SER A 212 -18.73 -0.53 3.26
N ALA A 213 -19.16 0.21 2.24
CA ALA A 213 -18.43 1.38 1.74
C ALA A 213 -18.16 2.43 2.83
N PRO A 214 -16.95 3.00 2.95
CA PRO A 214 -16.77 4.26 3.67
C PRO A 214 -17.66 5.34 3.04
N PRO A 215 -18.35 6.17 3.85
CA PRO A 215 -19.34 7.10 3.32
C PRO A 215 -18.70 8.25 2.52
N ASP A 216 -17.46 8.63 2.82
CA ASP A 216 -16.81 9.83 2.26
C ASP A 216 -15.36 9.55 1.84
N ILE A 217 -15.18 8.81 0.75
CA ILE A 217 -13.87 8.58 0.13
C ILE A 217 -13.79 9.22 -1.26
N CYS A 218 -12.65 9.86 -1.53
CA CYS A 218 -12.30 10.45 -2.81
C CYS A 218 -11.02 9.84 -3.35
N PHE A 219 -11.01 9.45 -4.62
CA PHE A 219 -9.83 8.94 -5.31
C PHE A 219 -9.28 10.00 -6.27
N VAL A 220 -7.98 10.28 -6.18
CA VAL A 220 -7.29 11.13 -7.14
C VAL A 220 -6.67 10.25 -8.22
N ALA A 221 -7.28 10.27 -9.40
CA ALA A 221 -6.75 9.62 -10.60
C ALA A 221 -5.92 10.63 -11.39
N SER A 222 -4.68 10.26 -11.70
CA SER A 222 -3.76 11.09 -12.46
C SER A 222 -2.69 10.25 -13.14
N THR A 223 -1.99 10.84 -14.10
CA THR A 223 -0.72 10.27 -14.55
C THR A 223 0.31 10.37 -13.44
N GLY A 224 1.27 9.45 -13.40
CA GLY A 224 2.45 9.63 -12.58
C GLY A 224 3.16 10.95 -12.93
N ARG A 225 3.69 11.65 -11.92
CA ARG A 225 4.31 13.01 -12.04
C ARG A 225 3.34 14.19 -12.22
N SER A 226 2.04 14.00 -11.97
CA SER A 226 1.04 15.07 -11.98
C SER A 226 0.77 15.72 -10.62
N GLY A 227 1.66 15.56 -9.64
CA GLY A 227 1.52 16.22 -8.33
C GLY A 227 0.57 15.51 -7.36
N SER A 228 0.36 14.20 -7.51
CA SER A 228 -0.42 13.37 -6.59
C SER A 228 0.07 13.42 -5.13
N THR A 229 1.39 13.49 -4.91
CA THR A 229 1.95 13.74 -3.57
C THR A 229 1.56 15.14 -3.05
N THR A 230 1.68 16.17 -3.91
CA THR A 230 1.39 17.56 -3.53
C THR A 230 -0.04 17.75 -3.06
N ILE A 231 -1.03 17.20 -3.78
CA ILE A 231 -2.44 17.30 -3.37
C ILE A 231 -2.68 16.61 -2.03
N SER A 232 -2.06 15.45 -1.79
CA SER A 232 -2.17 14.76 -0.51
C SER A 232 -1.52 15.54 0.62
N ASP A 233 -0.36 16.14 0.40
CA ASP A 233 0.36 16.93 1.40
C ASP A 233 -0.40 18.21 1.79
N VAL A 234 -0.96 18.91 0.80
CA VAL A 234 -1.75 20.13 1.03
C VAL A 234 -3.02 19.81 1.83
N LEU A 235 -3.76 18.77 1.42
CA LEU A 235 -5.00 18.39 2.09
C LEU A 235 -4.79 17.75 3.47
N SER A 236 -3.63 17.12 3.71
CA SER A 236 -3.28 16.58 5.03
C SER A 236 -3.14 17.66 6.12
N ALA A 237 -3.07 18.95 5.74
CA ALA A 237 -3.09 20.05 6.69
C ALA A 237 -4.48 20.31 7.29
N ASP A 238 -5.55 19.86 6.63
CA ASP A 238 -6.90 19.90 7.18
C ASP A 238 -7.11 18.72 8.14
N ALA A 239 -7.33 19.01 9.42
CA ALA A 239 -7.53 17.95 10.41
C ALA A 239 -8.77 17.09 10.13
N THR A 240 -9.73 17.55 9.32
CA THR A 240 -10.92 16.78 8.92
C THR A 240 -10.65 15.83 7.75
N ILE A 241 -9.51 15.96 7.07
CA ILE A 241 -9.15 15.15 5.90
C ILE A 241 -8.03 14.17 6.27
N VAL A 242 -8.20 12.91 5.88
CA VAL A 242 -7.12 11.92 5.89
C VAL A 242 -6.69 11.69 4.45
N ALA A 243 -5.67 12.43 4.01
CA ALA A 243 -5.11 12.29 2.68
C ALA A 243 -3.90 11.33 2.70
N ARG A 244 -3.91 10.32 1.83
CA ARG A 244 -2.86 9.30 1.72
C ARG A 244 -2.37 9.21 0.29
N HIS A 245 -1.05 9.17 0.12
CA HIS A 245 -0.42 8.98 -1.18
C HIS A 245 0.06 7.53 -1.31
N GLU A 246 -0.35 6.87 -2.39
CA GLU A 246 -0.04 5.47 -2.74
C GLU A 246 -0.19 4.51 -1.55
N PRO A 247 -1.37 4.50 -0.87
CA PRO A 247 -1.56 3.74 0.36
C PRO A 247 -1.55 2.22 0.17
N ARG A 248 -1.58 1.73 -1.08
CA ARG A 248 -1.71 0.29 -1.40
C ARG A 248 -0.79 -0.10 -2.55
N LEU A 249 0.40 -0.58 -2.22
CA LEU A 249 1.38 -1.06 -3.21
C LEU A 249 0.81 -2.21 -4.07
N GLN A 250 -0.15 -2.98 -3.58
CA GLN A 250 -0.82 -4.03 -4.35
C GLN A 250 -1.44 -3.49 -5.65
N LEU A 251 -1.92 -2.23 -5.64
CA LEU A 251 -2.55 -1.60 -6.81
C LEU A 251 -1.59 -1.43 -7.99
N VAL A 252 -0.28 -1.35 -7.74
CA VAL A 252 0.73 -1.18 -8.78
C VAL A 252 0.71 -2.33 -9.77
N LYS A 253 0.73 -3.56 -9.26
CA LYS A 253 0.58 -4.77 -10.07
C LYS A 253 -0.85 -4.93 -10.55
N LEU A 254 -1.81 -4.95 -9.62
CA LEU A 254 -3.21 -5.26 -9.91
C LEU A 254 -3.85 -4.37 -11.00
N SER A 255 -3.61 -3.05 -10.95
CA SER A 255 -4.12 -2.13 -11.98
C SER A 255 -3.51 -2.39 -13.36
N THR A 256 -2.25 -2.83 -13.39
CA THR A 256 -1.49 -3.11 -14.61
C THR A 256 -1.87 -4.46 -15.20
N ASP A 257 -1.95 -5.50 -14.37
CA ASP A 257 -2.46 -6.82 -14.76
C ASP A 257 -3.87 -6.71 -15.34
N TYR A 258 -4.75 -5.94 -14.70
CA TYR A 258 -6.10 -5.69 -15.18
C TYR A 258 -6.08 -4.96 -16.53
N LEU A 259 -5.20 -3.96 -16.69
CA LEU A 259 -5.02 -3.27 -17.97
C LEU A 259 -4.56 -4.21 -19.09
N HIS A 260 -3.69 -5.17 -18.76
CA HIS A 260 -3.10 -6.12 -19.70
C HIS A 260 -3.95 -7.38 -19.91
N GLY A 261 -5.12 -7.46 -19.28
CA GLY A 261 -6.02 -8.61 -19.38
C GLY A 261 -5.52 -9.87 -18.67
N GLU A 262 -4.52 -9.76 -17.80
CA GLU A 262 -4.01 -10.89 -17.00
C GLU A 262 -5.00 -11.31 -15.90
N ILE A 263 -5.78 -10.37 -15.38
CA ILE A 263 -6.87 -10.62 -14.43
C ILE A 263 -8.18 -10.04 -14.94
N SER A 264 -9.28 -10.69 -14.58
CA SER A 264 -10.62 -10.27 -15.00
C SER A 264 -11.12 -9.05 -14.23
N GLU A 265 -12.12 -8.35 -14.78
CA GLU A 265 -12.74 -7.23 -14.07
C GLU A 265 -13.43 -7.66 -12.76
N SER A 266 -14.02 -8.86 -12.73
CA SER A 266 -14.60 -9.45 -11.52
C SER A 266 -13.53 -9.66 -10.45
N GLU A 267 -12.38 -10.19 -10.83
CA GLU A 267 -11.27 -10.45 -9.91
C GLU A 267 -10.70 -9.16 -9.33
N ILE A 268 -10.40 -8.15 -10.16
CA ILE A 268 -9.90 -6.87 -9.63
C ILE A 268 -10.93 -6.18 -8.74
N THR A 269 -12.23 -6.27 -9.08
CA THR A 269 -13.31 -5.69 -8.27
C THR A 269 -13.39 -6.38 -6.91
N GLU A 270 -13.25 -7.71 -6.86
CA GLU A 270 -13.18 -8.46 -5.61
C GLU A 270 -11.96 -8.05 -4.79
N ARG A 271 -10.76 -8.07 -5.37
CA ARG A 271 -9.51 -7.66 -4.67
C ARG A 271 -9.58 -6.23 -4.14
N LEU A 272 -10.14 -5.29 -4.91
CA LEU A 272 -10.40 -3.93 -4.45
C LEU A 272 -11.39 -3.89 -3.29
N GLY A 273 -12.45 -4.70 -3.37
CA GLY A 273 -13.42 -4.87 -2.30
C GLY A 273 -12.75 -5.31 -1.01
N GLU A 274 -11.89 -6.33 -1.08
CA GLU A 274 -11.13 -6.85 0.06
C GLU A 274 -10.18 -5.81 0.68
N MET A 275 -9.62 -4.90 -0.13
CA MET A 275 -8.66 -3.89 0.31
C MET A 275 -9.29 -2.55 0.79
N ILE A 276 -10.49 -2.23 0.31
CA ILE A 276 -11.08 -0.88 0.46
C ILE A 276 -12.41 -0.90 1.23
N LEU A 277 -13.19 -1.98 1.17
CA LEU A 277 -14.45 -2.07 1.90
C LEU A 277 -14.28 -2.41 3.39
N ASP A 278 -13.05 -2.61 3.83
CA ASP A 278 -12.73 -2.71 5.25
C ASP A 278 -12.84 -1.32 5.92
N ARG A 279 -14.00 -1.07 6.53
CA ARG A 279 -14.33 0.14 7.28
C ARG A 279 -13.45 0.36 8.51
N SER A 280 -12.73 -0.65 8.99
CA SER A 280 -11.82 -0.56 10.15
C SER A 280 -10.76 0.55 9.98
N HIS A 281 -10.46 0.91 8.73
CA HIS A 281 -9.50 1.94 8.34
C HIS A 281 -10.06 3.37 8.24
N PHE A 282 -11.39 3.58 8.28
CA PHE A 282 -12.06 4.82 7.89
C PHE A 282 -12.88 5.48 8.99
N ASP A 283 -12.55 6.72 9.36
CA ASP A 283 -13.19 7.50 10.42
C ASP A 283 -14.47 8.09 9.88
N ALA A 284 -15.60 7.79 10.52
CA ALA A 284 -16.89 8.33 10.09
C ALA A 284 -16.94 9.86 10.20
N CYS A 285 -16.05 10.48 10.98
CA CYS A 285 -15.94 11.93 11.14
C CYS A 285 -14.86 12.56 10.24
N LYS A 286 -14.23 11.80 9.34
CA LYS A 286 -13.20 12.32 8.42
C LYS A 286 -13.56 12.05 6.97
N THR A 287 -13.14 12.94 6.10
CA THR A 287 -13.14 12.70 4.66
C THR A 287 -11.82 12.05 4.26
N TYR A 288 -11.86 11.00 3.45
CA TYR A 288 -10.67 10.30 3.00
C TYR A 288 -10.33 10.67 1.58
N LEU A 289 -9.05 10.90 1.33
CA LEU A 289 -8.54 11.11 0.00
C LEU A 289 -7.35 10.19 -0.25
N GLU A 290 -7.39 9.45 -1.34
CA GLU A 290 -6.29 8.59 -1.75
C GLU A 290 -5.81 8.99 -3.12
N SER A 291 -4.53 9.32 -3.23
CA SER A 291 -3.89 9.64 -4.49
C SER A 291 -2.97 8.49 -4.92
N ASP A 292 -3.22 7.94 -6.09
CA ASP A 292 -2.38 6.88 -6.66
C ASP A 292 -2.45 6.97 -8.18
N GLN A 293 -1.29 6.91 -8.84
CA GLN A 293 -1.22 6.91 -10.30
C GLN A 293 -1.87 5.66 -10.92
N LYS A 294 -2.22 4.65 -10.13
CA LYS A 294 -2.85 3.40 -10.55
C LYS A 294 -4.37 3.45 -10.55
N TYR A 295 -4.98 4.47 -9.95
CA TYR A 295 -6.44 4.64 -9.98
C TYR A 295 -7.00 4.96 -11.37
N PHE A 296 -6.15 5.38 -12.32
CA PHE A 296 -6.59 5.72 -13.68
C PHE A 296 -7.33 4.59 -14.42
N ASN A 297 -7.05 3.34 -14.08
CA ASN A 297 -7.67 2.15 -14.68
C ASN A 297 -8.63 1.43 -13.72
N LEU A 298 -8.95 2.03 -12.58
CA LEU A 298 -9.73 1.40 -11.52
C LEU A 298 -11.05 2.13 -11.22
N ILE A 299 -11.36 3.23 -11.91
CA ILE A 299 -12.56 4.05 -11.66
C ILE A 299 -13.84 3.20 -11.82
N GLY A 300 -13.95 2.42 -12.89
CA GLY A 300 -15.08 1.51 -13.13
C GLY A 300 -15.25 0.48 -12.01
N PRO A 301 -14.25 -0.39 -11.73
CA PRO A 301 -14.26 -1.32 -10.60
C PRO A 301 -14.59 -0.66 -9.25
N LEU A 302 -14.01 0.50 -8.96
CA LEU A 302 -14.28 1.26 -7.74
C LEU A 302 -15.73 1.73 -7.65
N CYS A 303 -16.33 2.19 -8.75
CA CYS A 303 -17.74 2.58 -8.75
C CYS A 303 -18.70 1.43 -8.44
N ARG A 304 -18.32 0.18 -8.75
CA ARG A 304 -19.14 -1.00 -8.44
C ARG A 304 -19.18 -1.33 -6.96
N ILE A 305 -18.04 -1.17 -6.28
CA ILE A 305 -17.94 -1.44 -4.83
C ILE A 305 -18.26 -0.20 -3.98
N LEU A 306 -18.09 1.00 -4.54
CA LEU A 306 -18.26 2.30 -3.88
C LEU A 306 -19.11 3.23 -4.76
N PRO A 307 -20.45 3.04 -4.80
CA PRO A 307 -21.33 3.81 -5.67
C PRO A 307 -21.38 5.30 -5.34
N GLU A 308 -20.95 5.71 -4.14
CA GLU A 308 -20.91 7.12 -3.71
C GLU A 308 -19.51 7.74 -3.76
N ALA A 309 -18.48 6.96 -4.12
CA ALA A 309 -17.11 7.49 -4.15
C ALA A 309 -16.98 8.67 -5.12
N LYS A 310 -16.21 9.67 -4.69
CA LYS A 310 -15.83 10.84 -5.48
C LYS A 310 -14.50 10.60 -6.19
N PHE A 311 -14.31 11.28 -7.31
CA PHE A 311 -13.10 11.17 -8.13
C PHE A 311 -12.59 12.54 -8.54
N ILE A 312 -11.29 12.75 -8.38
CA ILE A 312 -10.59 13.93 -8.89
C ILE A 312 -9.70 13.48 -10.03
N TRP A 313 -9.95 14.03 -11.22
CA TRP A 313 -9.01 13.96 -12.32
C TRP A 313 -8.00 15.10 -12.17
N LEU A 314 -6.82 14.76 -11.65
CA LEU A 314 -5.71 15.70 -11.50
C LEU A 314 -4.79 15.59 -12.72
N VAL A 315 -4.65 16.69 -13.45
CA VAL A 315 -3.81 16.78 -14.66
C VAL A 315 -2.69 17.77 -14.44
N ARG A 316 -1.52 17.43 -14.97
CA ARG A 316 -0.43 18.37 -15.20
C ARG A 316 -0.12 18.41 -16.70
N SER A 317 0.39 19.54 -17.18
CA SER A 317 0.76 19.70 -18.59
C SER A 317 1.59 18.53 -19.10
N GLY A 318 1.25 18.02 -20.29
CA GLY A 318 1.94 16.90 -20.92
C GLY A 318 3.41 17.18 -21.13
N ILE A 319 3.76 18.43 -21.42
CA ILE A 319 5.15 18.90 -21.51
C ILE A 319 5.92 18.54 -20.24
N ASP A 320 5.33 18.92 -19.11
CA ASP A 320 5.94 18.86 -17.79
C ASP A 320 6.04 17.42 -17.28
N VAL A 321 5.04 16.59 -17.60
CA VAL A 321 5.04 15.16 -17.27
C VAL A 321 6.09 14.44 -18.12
N VAL A 322 6.13 14.67 -19.43
CA VAL A 322 7.13 14.05 -20.33
C VAL A 322 8.54 14.47 -19.94
N ALA A 323 8.78 15.76 -19.70
CA ALA A 323 10.07 16.26 -19.24
C ALA A 323 10.50 15.64 -17.90
N SER A 324 9.55 15.48 -16.96
CA SER A 324 9.81 14.82 -15.68
C SER A 324 10.05 13.31 -15.81
N GLY A 325 9.38 12.63 -16.73
CA GLY A 325 9.57 11.20 -16.99
C GLY A 325 10.94 10.93 -17.62
N MET A 326 11.30 11.72 -18.63
CA MET A 326 12.59 11.64 -19.30
C MET A 326 13.75 11.91 -18.35
N GLY A 327 13.68 12.95 -17.51
CA GLY A 327 14.70 13.25 -16.51
C GLY A 327 14.86 12.17 -15.42
N ARG A 328 13.96 11.18 -15.38
CA ARG A 328 13.97 10.04 -14.47
C ARG A 328 14.15 8.71 -15.21
N SER A 329 14.56 8.75 -16.47
CA SER A 329 14.79 7.56 -17.30
C SER A 329 13.55 6.65 -17.37
N TRP A 330 12.34 7.21 -17.35
CA TRP A 330 11.12 6.44 -17.54
C TRP A 330 11.08 5.84 -18.93
N PHE A 331 10.75 4.55 -19.01
CA PHE A 331 10.77 3.74 -20.23
C PHE A 331 12.14 3.58 -20.91
N ALA A 332 13.23 4.02 -20.27
CA ALA A 332 14.58 3.75 -20.70
C ALA A 332 15.06 2.37 -20.24
N ASP A 333 16.17 1.90 -20.82
CA ASP A 333 16.79 0.61 -20.53
C ASP A 333 17.15 0.47 -19.02
N PRO A 334 16.87 -0.70 -18.40
CA PRO A 334 17.07 -0.96 -16.97
C PRO A 334 18.53 -0.96 -16.48
N SER A 335 19.54 -0.83 -17.35
CA SER A 335 20.97 -0.76 -16.98
C SER A 335 21.37 0.38 -16.03
N HIS A 336 20.46 1.28 -15.65
CA HIS A 336 20.69 2.28 -14.59
C HIS A 336 20.61 1.63 -13.19
N LYS A 337 21.77 1.29 -12.62
CA LYS A 337 21.96 0.44 -11.43
C LYS A 337 21.61 1.01 -10.03
N ASN A 338 20.73 2.00 -9.89
CA ASN A 338 20.45 2.62 -8.58
C ASN A 338 18.95 2.87 -8.32
N TRP A 339 18.10 1.86 -8.54
CA TRP A 339 16.68 1.95 -8.18
C TRP A 339 16.48 1.50 -6.73
N ASP A 340 15.90 2.37 -5.90
CA ASP A 340 15.36 1.94 -4.61
C ASP A 340 14.11 1.06 -4.79
N VAL A 341 13.63 0.48 -3.68
CA VAL A 341 12.52 -0.49 -3.59
C VAL A 341 11.28 -0.07 -4.40
N VAL A 342 10.90 1.20 -4.27
CA VAL A 342 9.64 1.71 -4.84
C VAL A 342 9.80 1.92 -6.34
N HIS A 343 10.94 2.43 -6.80
CA HIS A 343 11.10 2.84 -8.20
C HIS A 343 11.12 1.66 -9.18
N TRP A 344 11.74 0.52 -8.83
CA TRP A 344 11.73 -0.67 -9.70
C TRP A 344 10.32 -1.26 -9.84
N TYR A 345 9.52 -1.26 -8.78
CA TYR A 345 8.20 -1.85 -8.78
C TYR A 345 7.26 -1.07 -9.72
N PHE A 346 7.28 0.27 -9.63
CA PHE A 346 6.58 1.13 -10.59
C PHE A 346 7.16 1.06 -12.01
N HIS A 347 8.46 0.80 -12.19
CA HIS A 347 9.06 0.60 -13.50
C HIS A 347 8.56 -0.70 -14.15
N THR A 348 8.58 -1.80 -13.41
CA THR A 348 8.19 -3.14 -13.88
C THR A 348 6.73 -3.18 -14.29
N TYR A 349 5.87 -2.60 -13.46
CA TYR A 349 4.43 -2.53 -13.71
C TYR A 349 4.04 -1.18 -14.34
N ARG A 350 4.92 -0.53 -15.11
CA ARG A 350 4.48 0.64 -15.87
C ARG A 350 3.62 0.15 -17.05
N PRO A 351 2.47 0.78 -17.34
CA PRO A 351 1.65 0.40 -18.49
C PRO A 351 2.47 0.34 -19.78
N ARG A 352 2.22 -0.69 -20.59
CA ARG A 352 2.76 -0.83 -21.93
C ARG A 352 1.65 -0.71 -22.97
N GLY A 353 1.91 0.00 -24.06
CA GLY A 353 0.93 0.27 -25.11
C GLY A 353 0.54 -0.96 -25.91
N ASP A 354 1.48 -1.87 -26.14
CA ASP A 354 1.24 -3.15 -26.81
C ASP A 354 0.30 -4.05 -26.00
N LEU A 355 0.58 -4.22 -24.71
CA LEU A 355 -0.22 -5.06 -23.83
C LEU A 355 -1.57 -4.42 -23.44
N ALA A 356 -1.68 -3.09 -23.49
CA ALA A 356 -2.95 -2.38 -23.28
C ALA A 356 -3.83 -2.32 -24.55
N GLY A 357 -3.40 -2.92 -25.67
CA GLY A 357 -4.11 -2.86 -26.95
C GLY A 357 -4.15 -1.47 -27.59
N ALA A 358 -3.30 -0.54 -27.15
CA ALA A 358 -3.23 0.83 -27.65
C ALA A 358 -2.22 1.03 -28.79
N MET A 359 -1.33 0.06 -28.98
CA MET A 359 -0.32 -0.01 -30.03
C MET A 359 -0.11 -1.47 -30.45
N SER A 360 0.41 -1.70 -31.65
CA SER A 360 0.99 -3.00 -32.00
C SER A 360 2.31 -3.26 -31.24
N PRO A 361 2.72 -4.53 -31.06
CA PRO A 361 4.03 -4.88 -30.50
C PRO A 361 5.19 -4.22 -31.24
N GLU A 362 5.10 -4.12 -32.57
CA GLU A 362 6.12 -3.52 -33.43
C GLU A 362 6.23 -2.01 -33.20
N GLU A 363 5.09 -1.31 -33.13
CA GLU A 363 5.05 0.13 -32.79
C GLU A 363 5.62 0.39 -31.40
N TRP A 364 5.26 -0.43 -30.41
CA TRP A 364 5.76 -0.26 -29.04
C TRP A 364 7.26 -0.50 -28.96
N GLN A 365 7.78 -1.52 -29.66
CA GLN A 365 9.21 -1.81 -29.71
C GLN A 365 10.00 -0.69 -30.42
N ALA A 366 9.47 -0.14 -31.51
CA ALA A 366 10.08 0.98 -32.24
C ALA A 366 10.01 2.31 -31.47
N ALA A 367 9.01 2.49 -30.59
CA ALA A 367 8.86 3.70 -29.81
C ALA A 367 10.00 3.87 -28.78
N GLY A 368 10.76 4.96 -28.91
CA GLY A 368 11.77 5.34 -27.93
C GLY A 368 11.15 5.80 -26.59
N PRO A 369 11.97 6.01 -25.54
CA PRO A 369 11.49 6.44 -24.23
C PRO A 369 10.63 7.71 -24.26
N PHE A 370 10.98 8.68 -25.12
CA PHE A 370 10.22 9.92 -25.27
C PHE A 370 8.79 9.67 -25.77
N GLU A 371 8.64 8.88 -26.85
CA GLU A 371 7.32 8.55 -27.40
C GLU A 371 6.49 7.73 -26.41
N ARG A 372 7.11 6.79 -25.67
CA ARG A 372 6.42 6.03 -24.63
C ARG A 372 5.94 6.91 -23.46
N ASN A 373 6.71 7.93 -23.07
CA ASN A 373 6.26 8.93 -22.08
C ASN A 373 5.08 9.77 -22.62
N CYS A 374 5.13 10.19 -23.89
CA CYS A 374 4.03 10.91 -24.54
C CYS A 374 2.75 10.06 -24.57
N TRP A 375 2.88 8.81 -25.01
CA TRP A 375 1.77 7.85 -25.00
C TRP A 375 1.21 7.65 -23.60
N TYR A 376 2.07 7.45 -22.59
CA TYR A 376 1.63 7.24 -21.22
C TYR A 376 0.76 8.40 -20.72
N TRP A 377 1.17 9.64 -20.97
CA TRP A 377 0.41 10.81 -20.57
C TRP A 377 -0.95 10.90 -21.30
N ASP A 378 -0.96 10.75 -22.63
CA ASP A 378 -2.20 10.82 -23.42
C ASP A 378 -3.17 9.68 -23.07
N PHE A 379 -2.67 8.45 -23.06
CA PHE A 379 -3.44 7.23 -22.81
C PHE A 379 -4.13 7.27 -21.44
N VAL A 380 -3.38 7.55 -20.38
CA VAL A 380 -3.90 7.58 -19.01
C VAL A 380 -4.96 8.67 -18.84
N ASN A 381 -4.72 9.87 -19.36
CA ASN A 381 -5.69 10.96 -19.23
C ASN A 381 -6.97 10.71 -20.05
N ARG A 382 -6.86 10.17 -21.27
CA ARG A 382 -8.04 9.78 -22.06
C ARG A 382 -8.84 8.69 -21.36
N ARG A 383 -8.17 7.70 -20.76
CA ARG A 383 -8.81 6.64 -19.98
C ARG A 383 -9.58 7.20 -18.79
N ILE A 384 -8.95 8.06 -17.98
CA ILE A 384 -9.63 8.73 -16.85
C ILE A 384 -10.85 9.51 -17.33
N ARG A 385 -10.69 10.32 -18.39
CA ARG A 385 -11.80 11.10 -18.95
C ARG A 385 -12.96 10.23 -19.39
N ALA A 386 -12.68 9.12 -20.08
CA ALA A 386 -13.69 8.18 -20.53
C ALA A 386 -14.44 7.56 -19.35
N ASP A 387 -13.73 7.05 -18.34
CA ASP A 387 -14.33 6.41 -17.17
C ASP A 387 -15.13 7.40 -16.29
N LEU A 388 -14.78 8.69 -16.33
CA LEU A 388 -15.51 9.74 -15.62
C LEU A 388 -16.67 10.34 -16.44
N ALA A 389 -16.83 10.01 -17.72
CA ALA A 389 -17.77 10.68 -18.63
C ALA A 389 -19.21 10.64 -18.09
N ASP A 390 -19.64 9.47 -17.62
CA ASP A 390 -21.02 9.23 -17.18
C ASP A 390 -21.26 9.53 -15.69
N LEU A 391 -20.22 9.82 -14.90
CA LEU A 391 -20.40 10.16 -13.49
C LEU A 391 -21.04 11.55 -13.32
N PRO A 392 -21.92 11.74 -12.32
CA PRO A 392 -22.50 13.05 -12.04
C PRO A 392 -21.43 14.05 -11.56
N LYS A 393 -21.64 15.35 -11.79
CA LYS A 393 -20.72 16.43 -11.36
C LYS A 393 -20.45 16.43 -9.85
N THR A 394 -21.39 15.91 -9.04
CA THR A 394 -21.21 15.76 -7.59
C THR A 394 -20.18 14.70 -7.20
N ARG A 395 -19.84 13.79 -8.11
CA ARG A 395 -18.88 12.70 -7.90
C ARG A 395 -17.59 12.84 -8.71
N LYS A 396 -17.46 13.87 -9.56
CA LYS A 396 -16.25 14.11 -10.35
C LYS A 396 -15.80 15.56 -10.33
N MET A 397 -14.50 15.77 -10.21
CA MET A 397 -13.86 17.08 -10.33
C MET A 397 -12.67 17.01 -11.27
N PHE A 398 -12.56 17.98 -12.17
CA PHE A 398 -11.36 18.21 -12.96
C PHE A 398 -10.52 19.30 -12.31
N MET A 399 -9.22 19.03 -12.18
CA MET A 399 -8.25 19.94 -11.58
C MET A 399 -6.95 19.90 -12.37
N ARG A 400 -6.47 21.06 -12.80
CA ARG A 400 -5.08 21.21 -13.25
C ARG A 400 -4.20 21.45 -12.03
N LEU A 401 -3.04 20.81 -11.96
CA LEU A 401 -2.08 21.01 -10.88
C LEU A 401 -1.68 22.48 -10.77
N GLU A 402 -1.56 23.16 -11.92
CA GLU A 402 -1.19 24.57 -12.04
C GLU A 402 -2.23 25.50 -11.40
N ASP A 403 -3.52 25.13 -11.42
CA ASP A 403 -4.61 25.93 -10.83
C ASP A 403 -4.88 25.58 -9.35
N MET A 404 -4.20 24.54 -8.81
CA MET A 404 -4.59 23.93 -7.54
C MET A 404 -4.56 24.92 -6.37
N SER A 405 -3.55 25.78 -6.31
CA SER A 405 -3.41 26.78 -5.24
C SER A 405 -4.58 27.76 -5.19
N ASP A 406 -5.09 28.16 -6.35
CA ASP A 406 -6.19 29.14 -6.46
C ASP A 406 -7.56 28.48 -6.26
N ARG A 407 -7.63 27.15 -6.39
CA ARG A 407 -8.87 26.36 -6.33
C ARG A 407 -8.98 25.45 -5.10
N LEU A 408 -8.21 25.73 -4.03
CA LEU A 408 -8.29 24.95 -2.78
C LEU A 408 -9.68 25.02 -2.14
N SER A 409 -10.37 26.15 -2.21
CA SER A 409 -11.74 26.29 -1.70
C SER A 409 -12.75 25.44 -2.47
N ASP A 410 -12.62 25.38 -3.81
CA ASP A 410 -13.44 24.52 -4.65
C ASP A 410 -13.23 23.05 -4.28
N LEU A 411 -11.97 22.67 -4.03
CA LEU A 411 -11.58 21.32 -3.65
C LEU A 411 -12.17 20.92 -2.29
N GLN A 412 -12.08 21.79 -1.28
CA GLN A 412 -12.70 21.57 0.04
C GLN A 412 -14.22 21.45 -0.08
N THR A 413 -14.85 22.33 -0.86
CA THR A 413 -16.30 22.28 -1.13
C THR A 413 -16.70 20.97 -1.81
N PHE A 414 -15.95 20.52 -2.82
CA PHE A 414 -16.19 19.25 -3.50
C PHE A 414 -16.06 18.05 -2.55
N LEU A 415 -15.05 18.07 -1.67
CA LEU A 415 -14.87 17.05 -0.65
C LEU A 415 -15.94 17.09 0.44
N GLY A 416 -16.64 18.22 0.61
CA GLY A 416 -17.64 18.42 1.66
C GLY A 416 -17.01 18.82 3.00
N THR A 417 -15.78 19.34 2.99
CA THR A 417 -15.06 19.78 4.18
C THR A 417 -15.18 21.29 4.38
N GLY A 418 -14.97 21.76 5.61
CA GLY A 418 -14.95 23.18 5.92
C GLY A 418 -13.81 23.93 5.21
N HIS A 419 -13.95 25.25 5.08
CA HIS A 419 -12.95 26.14 4.46
C HIS A 419 -11.82 26.50 5.44
N SER A 420 -11.12 25.48 5.95
CA SER A 420 -9.92 25.73 6.76
C SER A 420 -8.85 26.40 5.89
N ALA A 421 -8.06 27.31 6.47
CA ALA A 421 -7.03 28.04 5.72
C ALA A 421 -5.87 27.10 5.33
N LEU A 422 -5.97 26.50 4.14
CA LEU A 422 -4.91 25.69 3.55
C LEU A 422 -3.84 26.60 2.92
N LYS A 423 -2.57 26.30 3.16
CA LYS A 423 -1.45 26.92 2.45
C LYS A 423 -0.78 25.87 1.60
N SER A 424 -0.57 26.16 0.32
CA SER A 424 0.31 25.34 -0.48
C SER A 424 1.71 25.38 0.12
N LYS A 425 2.32 24.20 0.31
CA LYS A 425 3.77 24.12 0.47
C LYS A 425 4.36 24.13 -0.93
N GLU A 426 5.33 25.00 -1.18
CA GLU A 426 6.14 24.90 -2.38
C GLU A 426 6.73 23.47 -2.44
N SER A 427 6.38 22.72 -3.48
CA SER A 427 6.89 21.36 -3.64
C SER A 427 8.37 21.45 -4.03
N ASN A 428 9.23 20.81 -3.23
CA ASN A 428 10.68 20.72 -3.40
C ASN A 428 11.18 20.80 -4.85
N THR A 429 12.17 21.67 -5.05
CA THR A 429 13.03 21.76 -6.25
C THR A 429 13.46 20.36 -6.69
N ALA A 430 13.15 19.98 -7.92
CA ALA A 430 13.48 18.66 -8.45
C ALA A 430 15.00 18.40 -8.37
N LEU A 431 15.39 17.32 -7.67
CA LEU A 431 16.78 16.84 -7.56
C LEU A 431 17.38 16.30 -8.87
N HIS A 432 16.59 16.24 -9.96
CA HIS A 432 17.01 15.65 -11.23
C HIS A 432 17.10 16.73 -12.32
N ALA A 433 18.08 16.60 -13.22
CA ALA A 433 18.19 17.44 -14.40
C ALA A 433 16.88 17.35 -15.20
N LYS A 434 16.15 18.46 -15.30
CA LYS A 434 14.90 18.52 -16.07
C LYS A 434 15.25 18.43 -17.55
N HIS A 435 14.63 17.50 -18.28
CA HIS A 435 14.70 17.46 -19.74
C HIS A 435 13.81 18.57 -20.32
N HIS A 436 14.27 19.81 -20.16
CA HIS A 436 13.54 21.03 -20.52
C HIS A 436 13.14 21.01 -22.00
N VAL A 437 11.99 21.59 -22.31
CA VAL A 437 11.45 21.72 -23.69
C VAL A 437 12.47 22.34 -24.65
N ALA A 438 13.28 23.28 -24.16
CA ALA A 438 14.35 23.91 -24.92
C ALA A 438 15.38 22.90 -25.49
N HIS A 439 15.48 21.71 -24.89
CA HIS A 439 16.40 20.66 -25.31
C HIS A 439 15.75 19.57 -26.17
N TRP A 440 14.44 19.66 -26.43
CA TRP A 440 13.78 18.69 -27.30
C TRP A 440 14.32 18.83 -28.73
N THR A 441 14.51 17.71 -29.39
CA THR A 441 14.82 17.65 -30.83
C THR A 441 13.59 18.00 -31.66
N GLU A 442 13.77 18.28 -32.95
CA GLU A 442 12.66 18.47 -33.88
C GLU A 442 11.76 17.22 -33.95
N GLN A 443 12.36 16.03 -33.93
CA GLN A 443 11.64 14.76 -33.90
C GLN A 443 10.79 14.60 -32.64
N GLU A 444 11.33 14.92 -31.47
CA GLU A 444 10.59 14.88 -30.19
C GLU A 444 9.42 15.87 -30.17
N ARG A 445 9.62 17.09 -30.69
CA ARG A 445 8.53 18.05 -30.87
C ARG A 445 7.43 17.50 -31.79
N ALA A 446 7.80 16.89 -32.92
CA ALA A 446 6.83 16.29 -33.84
C ALA A 446 6.06 15.13 -33.18
N ILE A 447 6.75 14.27 -32.40
CA ILE A 447 6.13 13.19 -31.63
C ILE A 447 5.15 13.75 -30.60
N PHE A 448 5.56 14.76 -29.83
CA PHE A 448 4.70 15.37 -28.81
C PHE A 448 3.45 15.99 -29.44
N SER A 449 3.60 16.80 -30.48
CA SER A 449 2.47 17.41 -31.19
C SER A 449 1.51 16.37 -31.75
N ARG A 450 2.03 15.26 -32.28
CA ARG A 450 1.21 14.15 -32.78
C ARG A 450 0.47 13.39 -31.67
N ARG A 451 1.14 13.09 -30.55
CA ARG A 451 0.59 12.22 -29.48
C ARG A 451 -0.19 13.00 -28.44
N CYS A 452 0.43 14.01 -27.84
CA CYS A 452 -0.14 14.79 -26.74
C CYS A 452 -0.92 16.01 -27.22
N GLY A 453 -0.58 16.55 -28.39
CA GLY A 453 -1.11 17.82 -28.89
C GLY A 453 -2.64 17.95 -28.90
N PRO A 454 -3.41 16.96 -29.40
CA PRO A 454 -4.86 17.03 -29.39
C PRO A 454 -5.46 17.19 -27.99
N LEU A 455 -4.98 16.39 -27.01
CA LEU A 455 -5.46 16.47 -25.64
C LEU A 455 -4.92 17.73 -24.91
N MET A 456 -3.71 18.17 -25.25
CA MET A 456 -3.16 19.43 -24.76
C MET A 456 -4.00 20.63 -25.20
N ALA A 457 -4.42 20.69 -26.47
CA ALA A 457 -5.29 21.75 -26.97
C ALA A 457 -6.63 21.82 -26.22
N GLU A 458 -7.16 20.67 -25.80
CA GLU A 458 -8.43 20.61 -25.05
C GLU A 458 -8.25 21.02 -23.57
N LEU A 459 -7.18 20.58 -22.92
CA LEU A 459 -6.96 20.81 -21.47
C LEU A 459 -6.24 22.12 -21.16
N TYR A 460 -5.50 22.66 -22.14
CA TYR A 460 -4.70 23.88 -22.06
C TYR A 460 -4.92 24.78 -23.30
N PRO A 461 -6.15 25.25 -23.56
CA PRO A 461 -6.49 25.98 -24.79
C PRO A 461 -5.81 27.35 -24.92
N GLU A 462 -5.43 27.97 -23.80
CA GLU A 462 -4.80 29.30 -23.75
C GLU A 462 -3.27 29.24 -23.61
N ALA A 463 -2.69 28.06 -23.46
CA ALA A 463 -1.24 27.90 -23.35
C ALA A 463 -0.64 27.72 -24.75
N HIS A 464 0.31 28.57 -25.14
CA HIS A 464 1.23 28.23 -26.23
C HIS A 464 2.18 27.15 -25.70
N TRP A 465 1.91 25.90 -26.05
CA TRP A 465 2.71 24.73 -25.65
C TRP A 465 3.61 24.25 -26.79
#